data_AF-A0A2G9XJ75-F1
#
_entry.id   AF-A0A2G9XJ75-F1
#
_cell.length_a   1.000
_cell.length_b   1.000
_cell.length_c   1.000
_cell.angle_alpha   90.00
_cell.angle_beta   90.00
_cell.angle_gamma   90.00
#
_symmetry.space_group_name_H-M   'P 1'
#
loop_
_entity.id
_entity.type
_entity.pdbx_description
1 polymer ?
#
loop_
_entity_poly.entity_id
_entity_poly.type
_entity_poly.pdbx_seq_one_letter_code
_entity_poly.pdbx_strand_id
1 'polypeptide(L)'
;MSEIKRKDLPASIIPTSDGGRIVKTNCFESHSKCGVLVYVDKNERVYKVTGNPEDPITGGAICSKAQAAKKILYHPERLNYPMKRVG
;
A
#
# COMPACT_ATOMS: atom_id res chain seq x y z
N MET A 1 12.12 -20.93 5.24
CA MET A 1 11.89 -19.55 4.75
C MET A 1 12.75 -19.36 3.52
N SER A 2 12.29 -19.82 2.36
CA SER A 2 13.04 -19.71 1.11
C SER A 2 13.05 -18.25 0.65
N GLU A 3 14.25 -17.73 0.36
CA GLU A 3 14.45 -16.37 -0.14
C GLU A 3 13.73 -16.20 -1.48
N ILE A 4 12.67 -15.39 -1.50
CA ILE A 4 11.97 -15.02 -2.74
C ILE A 4 12.95 -14.20 -3.58
N LYS A 5 13.37 -14.75 -4.73
CA LYS A 5 14.28 -14.05 -5.64
C LYS A 5 13.51 -12.92 -6.33
N ARG A 6 14.19 -11.81 -6.65
CA ARG A 6 13.62 -10.62 -7.31
C ARG A 6 12.82 -10.92 -8.60
N LYS A 7 13.11 -12.05 -9.25
CA LYS A 7 12.49 -12.49 -10.52
C LYS A 7 11.11 -13.14 -10.33
N ASP A 8 10.80 -13.59 -9.11
CA ASP A 8 9.55 -14.29 -8.77
C ASP A 8 8.51 -13.36 -8.14
N LEU A 9 8.80 -12.05 -8.08
CA LEU A 9 7.87 -11.05 -7.57
C LEU A 9 6.74 -10.82 -8.59
N PRO A 10 5.47 -10.72 -8.14
CA PRO A 10 4.37 -10.38 -9.03
C PRO A 10 4.64 -9.01 -9.68
N ALA A 11 4.14 -8.81 -10.90
CA ALA A 11 4.29 -7.56 -11.66
C ALA A 11 3.79 -6.31 -10.91
N SER A 12 3.00 -6.49 -9.86
CA SER A 12 2.55 -5.43 -8.96
C SER A 12 3.66 -4.91 -8.03
N ILE A 13 4.81 -5.58 -7.93
CA ILE A 13 5.93 -5.17 -7.06
C ILE A 13 7.11 -4.73 -7.91
N ILE A 14 7.46 -3.45 -7.80
CA ILE A 14 8.61 -2.85 -8.48
C ILE A 14 9.71 -2.65 -7.44
N PRO A 15 10.84 -3.38 -7.51
CA PRO A 15 11.95 -3.18 -6.57
C PRO A 15 12.59 -1.80 -6.78
N THR A 16 12.98 -1.14 -5.69
CA THR A 16 13.77 0.11 -5.75
C THR A 16 15.26 -0.17 -5.49
N SER A 17 16.13 0.74 -5.95
CA SER A 17 17.59 0.65 -5.76
C SER A 17 17.99 0.60 -4.28
N ASP A 18 17.23 1.28 -3.42
CA ASP A 18 17.54 1.46 -2.00
C ASP A 18 17.19 0.21 -1.14
N GLY A 19 16.81 -0.89 -1.79
CA GLY A 19 16.34 -2.11 -1.14
C GLY A 19 14.88 -2.07 -0.71
N GLY A 20 14.15 -1.00 -1.05
CA GLY A 20 12.71 -0.91 -0.90
C GLY A 20 11.95 -1.50 -2.08
N ARG A 21 10.63 -1.28 -2.09
CA ARG A 21 9.74 -1.70 -3.18
C ARG A 21 8.57 -0.74 -3.33
N ILE A 22 8.09 -0.57 -4.56
CA ILE A 22 6.84 0.10 -4.88
C ILE A 22 5.82 -0.99 -5.17
N VAL A 23 4.66 -0.93 -4.52
CA VAL A 23 3.56 -1.86 -4.73
C VAL A 23 2.43 -1.14 -5.44
N LYS A 24 2.08 -1.59 -6.65
CA LYS A 24 0.87 -1.21 -7.39
C LYS A 24 -0.33 -1.87 -6.71
N THR A 25 -1.27 -1.06 -6.23
CA THR A 25 -2.48 -1.53 -5.54
C THR A 25 -3.63 -0.54 -5.74
N ASN A 26 -4.78 -0.81 -5.13
CA ASN A 26 -5.96 0.06 -5.18
C ASN A 26 -6.24 0.69 -3.81
N CYS A 27 -6.73 1.92 -3.82
CA CYS A 27 -7.20 2.62 -2.62
C CYS A 27 -8.60 2.16 -2.22
N PHE A 28 -8.88 2.02 -0.92
CA PHE A 28 -10.19 1.61 -0.39
C PHE A 28 -10.88 2.67 0.48
N GLU A 29 -10.37 3.90 0.49
CA GLU A 29 -10.96 5.02 1.27
C GLU A 29 -12.27 5.55 0.68
N SER A 30 -12.58 5.21 -0.57
CA SER A 30 -13.82 5.54 -1.24
C SER A 30 -14.22 4.46 -2.24
N HIS A 31 -15.42 4.57 -2.79
CA HIS A 31 -15.92 3.63 -3.81
C HIS A 31 -15.26 3.81 -5.19
N SER A 32 -14.50 4.88 -5.40
CA SER A 32 -13.79 5.15 -6.65
C SER A 32 -12.64 4.18 -6.92
N LYS A 33 -12.10 3.53 -5.87
CA LYS A 33 -11.06 2.51 -5.97
C LYS A 33 -9.85 2.90 -6.83
N CYS A 34 -9.35 4.13 -6.65
CA CYS A 34 -8.27 4.68 -7.45
C CYS A 34 -7.01 3.78 -7.40
N GLY A 35 -6.35 3.59 -8.55
CA GLY A 35 -5.04 2.95 -8.61
C GLY A 35 -3.95 3.80 -7.94
N VAL A 36 -3.17 3.19 -7.06
CA VAL A 36 -2.12 3.86 -6.27
C VAL A 36 -0.79 3.10 -6.31
N LEU A 37 0.28 3.85 -6.08
CA LEU A 37 1.63 3.34 -5.88
C LEU A 37 2.00 3.54 -4.40
N VAL A 38 2.27 2.43 -3.72
CA VAL A 38 2.64 2.41 -2.31
C VAL A 38 4.13 2.18 -2.20
N TYR A 39 4.86 3.13 -1.62
CA TYR A 39 6.30 3.04 -1.43
C TYR A 39 6.60 2.42 -0.08
N VAL A 40 7.30 1.30 -0.11
CA VAL A 40 7.71 0.51 1.05
C VAL A 40 9.22 0.57 1.17
N ASP A 41 9.74 0.89 2.35
CA ASP A 41 11.16 0.93 2.62
C ASP A 41 11.76 -0.48 2.85
N LYS A 42 13.08 -0.54 3.05
CA LYS A 42 13.79 -1.79 3.37
C LYS A 42 13.40 -2.42 4.72
N ASN A 43 12.75 -1.66 5.60
CA ASN A 43 12.26 -2.11 6.90
C ASN A 43 10.77 -2.52 6.84
N GLU A 44 10.24 -2.71 5.62
CA GLU A 44 8.85 -3.08 5.36
C GLU A 44 7.80 -2.04 5.81
N ARG A 45 8.18 -0.76 5.90
CA ARG A 45 7.27 0.32 6.28
C ARG A 45 6.84 1.14 5.08
N VAL A 46 5.53 1.41 5.01
CA VAL A 46 4.93 2.32 4.05
C VAL A 46 5.24 3.76 4.45
N TYR A 47 6.00 4.47 3.63
CA TYR A 47 6.36 5.87 3.91
C TYR A 47 5.62 6.87 3.03
N LYS A 48 5.23 6.48 1.80
CA LYS A 48 4.57 7.35 0.82
C LYS A 48 3.51 6.58 0.01
N VAL A 49 2.44 7.28 -0.33
CA VAL A 49 1.39 6.80 -1.26
C VAL A 49 1.21 7.87 -2.34
N THR A 50 1.28 7.48 -3.61
CA THR A 50 0.99 8.36 -4.76
C THR A 50 -0.04 7.71 -5.67
N GLY A 51 -0.63 8.47 -6.59
CA GLY A 51 -1.46 7.86 -7.62
C GLY A 51 -0.62 7.07 -8.62
N ASN A 52 -1.26 6.08 -9.25
CA ASN A 52 -0.69 5.34 -10.37
C ASN A 52 -1.02 6.09 -11.69
N PRO A 53 -0.04 6.60 -12.44
CA PRO A 53 -0.30 7.26 -13.72
C PRO A 53 -0.94 6.34 -14.77
N GLU A 54 -0.75 5.03 -14.64
CA GLU A 54 -1.37 4.03 -15.53
C GLU A 54 -2.84 3.74 -15.19
N ASP A 55 -3.37 4.32 -14.10
CA ASP A 55 -4.76 4.12 -13.70
C ASP A 55 -5.71 4.80 -14.71
N PRO A 56 -6.61 4.07 -15.38
CA PRO A 56 -7.44 4.62 -16.45
C PRO A 56 -8.51 5.60 -15.95
N ILE A 57 -8.83 5.56 -14.65
CA ILE A 57 -9.88 6.40 -14.05
C ILE A 57 -9.29 7.74 -13.62
N THR A 58 -8.15 7.71 -12.94
CA THR A 58 -7.59 8.90 -12.29
C THR A 58 -6.36 9.47 -12.96
N GLY A 59 -5.67 8.72 -13.83
CA GLY A 59 -4.42 9.14 -14.46
C GLY A 59 -3.33 9.53 -13.46
N GLY A 60 -3.38 8.99 -12.23
CA GLY A 60 -2.44 9.32 -11.15
C GLY A 60 -2.90 10.42 -10.19
N ALA A 61 -4.08 11.01 -10.38
CA ALA A 61 -4.67 11.93 -9.41
C ALA A 61 -5.25 11.18 -8.21
N ILE A 62 -4.89 11.59 -6.98
CA ILE A 62 -5.45 11.02 -5.76
C ILE A 62 -5.86 12.10 -4.78
N CYS A 63 -6.88 11.82 -3.96
CA CYS A 63 -7.34 12.72 -2.92
C CYS A 63 -6.47 12.63 -1.65
N SER A 64 -6.66 13.58 -0.73
CA SER A 64 -5.96 13.64 0.56
C SER A 64 -6.17 12.40 1.43
N LYS A 65 -7.32 11.70 1.29
CA LYS A 65 -7.60 10.45 2.03
C LYS A 65 -6.61 9.36 1.67
N ALA A 66 -6.37 9.16 0.36
CA ALA A 66 -5.43 8.16 -0.12
C ALA A 66 -4.00 8.45 0.36
N GLN A 67 -3.59 9.73 0.39
CA GLN A 67 -2.30 10.14 0.94
C GLN A 67 -2.18 9.86 2.45
N ALA A 68 -3.30 9.95 3.17
CA ALA A 68 -3.39 9.71 4.60
C ALA A 68 -3.55 8.22 4.99
N ALA A 69 -3.72 7.31 4.03
CA ALA A 69 -4.01 5.89 4.28
C ALA A 69 -3.01 5.21 5.25
N LYS A 70 -1.74 5.63 5.23
CA LYS A 70 -0.72 5.11 6.18
C LYS A 70 -1.07 5.35 7.66
N LYS A 71 -1.87 6.38 7.97
CA LYS A 71 -2.31 6.67 9.34
C LYS A 71 -3.25 5.60 9.86
N ILE A 72 -4.10 5.03 9.00
CA ILE A 72 -5.00 3.93 9.37
C ILE A 72 -4.19 2.65 9.57
N LEU A 73 -3.25 2.37 8.65
CA LEU A 73 -2.39 1.19 8.73
C LEU A 73 -1.58 1.13 10.04
N TYR A 74 -1.05 2.27 10.47
CA TYR A 74 -0.20 2.38 11.67
C TYR A 74 -0.89 3.04 12.87
N HIS A 75 -2.22 3.03 12.91
CA HIS A 75 -2.96 3.60 14.04
C HIS A 75 -2.66 2.82 15.33
N PRO A 76 -2.34 3.47 16.47
CA PRO A 76 -1.99 2.78 17.72
C PRO A 76 -3.13 1.89 18.25
N GLU A 77 -4.38 2.30 18.03
CA GLU A 77 -5.57 1.57 18.47
C GLU A 77 -6.14 0.63 17.40
N ARG A 78 -5.36 0.29 16.37
CA ARG A 78 -5.81 -0.66 15.33
C ARG A 78 -6.05 -2.04 15.94
N LEU A 79 -7.20 -2.62 15.65
CA LEU A 79 -7.49 -4.01 16.00
C LEU A 79 -6.55 -4.96 15.24
N ASN A 80 -5.74 -5.69 15.99
CA ASN A 80 -4.71 -6.57 15.43
C ASN A 80 -5.05 -8.06 15.55
N TYR A 81 -6.11 -8.41 16.29
CA TYR A 81 -6.53 -9.78 16.54
C TYR A 81 -8.07 -9.87 16.64
N PRO A 82 -8.65 -11.04 16.33
CA PRO A 82 -10.09 -11.29 16.52
C PRO A 82 -10.51 -11.12 18.00
N MET A 83 -11.69 -10.56 18.24
CA MET A 83 -12.24 -10.38 19.59
C MET A 83 -13.64 -10.99 19.70
N LYS A 84 -14.03 -11.41 20.92
CA LYS A 84 -15.36 -11.95 21.23
C LYS A 84 -16.07 -11.06 22.26
N ARG A 85 -17.32 -10.67 21.99
CA ARG A 85 -18.17 -9.94 22.95
C ARG A 85 -18.56 -10.86 24.12
N VAL A 86 -18.52 -10.35 25.36
CA VAL A 86 -18.75 -11.13 26.60
C VAL A 86 -19.92 -10.61 27.46
N GLY A 87 -20.84 -9.84 26.86
CA GLY A 87 -22.08 -9.37 27.50
C GLY A 87 -23.24 -9.44 26.54
#